data_AF-A0A1I3DT42-F1
#
_entry.id   AF-A0A1I3DT42-F1
#
_cell.length_a   1.000
_cell.length_b   1.000
_cell.length_c   1.000
_cell.angle_alpha   90.00
_cell.angle_beta   90.00
_cell.angle_gamma   90.00
#
_symmetry.space_group_name_H-M   'P 1'
#
loop_
_entity.id
_entity.type
_entity.pdbx_description
1 polymer ?
#
loop_
_entity_poly.entity_id
_entity_poly.type
_entity_poly.pdbx_seq_one_letter_code
_entity_poly.pdbx_strand_id
1 'polypeptide(L)' 'MISLGKWYDPISERWIVPREPRPEATSSPTSENHVLELQRTVEIQRIWRALVDCCARD' A
#
# COMPACT_ATOMS: atom_id res chain seq x y z
N MET A 1 26.16 -23.47 8.65
CA MET A 1 25.73 -22.06 8.53
C MET A 1 24.27 -22.04 8.15
N ILE A 2 23.38 -21.70 9.09
CA ILE A 2 21.94 -21.60 8.84
C ILE A 2 21.72 -20.32 8.04
N SER A 3 21.42 -20.44 6.74
CA SER A 3 21.15 -19.29 5.87
C SER A 3 19.75 -18.74 6.16
N LEU A 4 19.59 -18.10 7.32
CA LEU A 4 18.38 -17.38 7.71
C LEU A 4 18.14 -16.26 6.71
N GLY A 5 17.23 -16.49 5.77
CA GLY A 5 16.79 -15.48 4.81
C GLY A 5 16.62 -15.96 3.37
N LYS A 6 17.20 -17.09 2.96
CA LYS A 6 16.97 -17.59 1.60
C LYS A 6 15.67 -18.38 1.52
N TRP A 7 14.77 -17.99 0.62
CA TRP A 7 13.50 -18.69 0.36
C TRP A 7 13.59 -19.41 -0.97
N TYR A 8 13.08 -20.63 -1.07
CA TYR A 8 13.00 -21.36 -2.34
C TYR A 8 11.67 -21.07 -3.03
N ASP A 9 11.71 -20.63 -4.30
CA ASP A 9 10.52 -20.44 -5.12
C ASP A 9 10.35 -21.60 -6.12
N PRO A 10 9.32 -22.45 -5.94
CA PRO A 10 9.06 -23.58 -6.84
C PRO A 10 8.48 -23.17 -8.19
N ILE A 11 7.91 -21.96 -8.32
CA ILE A 11 7.38 -21.46 -9.60
C ILE A 11 8.55 -21.15 -10.55
N SER A 12 9.64 -20.62 -10.00
CA SER A 12 10.83 -20.23 -10.75
C SER A 12 11.98 -21.23 -10.66
N GLU A 13 11.85 -22.30 -9.86
CA GLU A 13 12.89 -23.28 -9.51
C GLU A 13 14.20 -22.63 -8.99
N ARG A 14 14.09 -21.56 -8.21
CA ARG A 14 15.24 -20.72 -7.83
C ARG A 14 15.22 -20.30 -6.37
N TRP A 15 16.41 -20.11 -5.83
CA TRP A 15 16.59 -19.52 -4.49
C TRP A 15 16.51 -18.00 -4.56
N ILE A 16 15.57 -17.42 -3.81
CA ILE A 16 15.41 -15.98 -3.61
C ILE A 16 16.23 -15.56 -2.40
N VAL A 17 17.16 -14.63 -2.61
CA VAL A 17 17.93 -13.98 -1.55
C VAL A 17 17.17 -12.72 -1.11
N PRO A 18 17.12 -12.38 0.19
CA PRO A 18 16.55 -11.12 0.64
C PRO A 18 17.24 -9.97 -0.11
N ARG A 19 16.45 -9.03 -0.62
CA ARG A 19 17.03 -7.80 -1.17
C ARG A 19 17.84 -7.13 -0.07
N GLU A 20 19.05 -6.70 -0.39
CA GLU A 20 19.83 -5.87 0.52
C GLU A 20 18.98 -4.69 1.01
N PRO A 21 19.04 -4.34 2.30
CA PRO A 21 18.32 -3.20 2.81
C PRO A 21 18.81 -1.98 2.03
N ARG A 22 17.97 -1.52 1.11
CA ARG A 22 18.18 -0.28 0.37
C ARG A 22 18.37 0.80 1.44
N PRO A 23 19.47 1.58 1.45
CA PRO A 23 19.54 2.75 2.31
C PRO A 23 18.30 3.57 1.99
N GLU A 24 17.49 3.87 3.00
CA GLU A 24 16.22 4.56 2.83
C GLU A 24 16.46 5.76 1.92
N ALA A 25 16.05 5.63 0.66
CA ALA A 25 16.00 6.76 -0.22
C ALA A 25 15.02 7.67 0.49
N THR A 26 15.50 8.83 0.95
CA THR A 26 14.66 9.91 1.43
C THR A 26 13.72 10.25 0.28
N SER A 27 12.60 9.55 0.22
CA SER A 27 11.58 9.80 -0.77
C SER A 27 11.07 11.18 -0.42
N SER A 28 11.14 12.11 -1.37
CA SER A 28 10.15 13.16 -1.44
C SER A 28 9.10 12.76 -2.46
N PRO A 29 8.00 12.05 -2.08
CA PRO A 29 6.84 11.86 -2.92
C PRO A 29 5.68 12.73 -2.41
N THR A 30 5.98 13.90 -1.81
CA THR A 30 4.99 14.74 -1.13
C THR A 30 3.87 15.17 -2.09
N SER A 31 4.18 15.40 -3.37
CA SER A 31 3.17 15.83 -4.35
C SER A 31 2.21 14.72 -4.76
N GLU A 32 2.72 13.52 -5.06
CA GLU A 32 1.88 12.39 -5.51
C GLU A 32 1.04 11.84 -4.35
N ASN A 33 1.61 11.77 -3.13
CA ASN A 33 0.85 11.37 -1.94
C ASN A 33 -0.24 12.38 -1.59
N HIS A 34 -0.01 13.68 -1.77
CA HIS A 34 -1.02 14.69 -1.47
C HIS A 34 -2.25 14.58 -2.40
N VAL A 35 -2.04 14.28 -3.69
CA VAL A 35 -3.13 14.05 -4.64
C VAL A 35 -3.91 12.78 -4.30
N LEU A 36 -3.21 11.71 -3.92
CA LEU A 36 -3.84 10.45 -3.50
C LEU A 36 -4.63 10.60 -2.17
N GLU A 37 -4.11 11.36 -1.21
CA GLU A 37 -4.80 11.66 0.06
C GLU A 37 -6.01 12.56 -0.15
N LEU A 38 -5.93 13.54 -1.07
CA LEU A 38 -7.08 14.36 -1.45
C LEU A 38 -8.18 13.51 -2.10
N GLN A 39 -7.81 12.64 -3.05
CA GLN A 39 -8.74 11.74 -3.71
C GLN A 39 -9.40 10.77 -2.71
N ARG A 40 -8.62 10.23 -1.76
CA ARG A 40 -9.14 9.40 -0.66
C ARG A 40 -10.16 10.15 0.19
N THR A 41 -9.86 11.41 0.54
CA THR A 41 -10.75 12.23 1.38
C THR A 41 -12.08 12.51 0.67
N VAL A 42 -12.06 12.78 -0.64
CA VAL A 42 -13.26 12.98 -1.46
C VAL A 42 -14.13 11.71 -1.50
N GLU A 43 -13.52 10.54 -1.70
CA GLU A 43 -14.25 9.27 -1.73
C GLU A 43 -14.85 8.91 -0.36
N ILE A 44 -14.13 9.16 0.73
CA ILE A 44 -14.66 8.97 2.10
C ILE A 44 -15.90 9.85 2.33
N GLN A 45 -15.85 11.13 1.94
CA GLN A 45 -16.97 12.06 2.07
C GLN A 45 -18.19 11.64 1.23
N ARG A 46 -17.93 11.10 0.04
CA ARG A 46 -18.97 10.59 -0.87
C ARG A 46 -19.65 9.35 -0.30
N ILE A 47 -18.88 8.39 0.23
CA ILE A 47 -19.41 7.19 0.87
C ILE A 47 -20.20 7.56 2.13
N TRP A 48 -19.67 8.47 2.95
CA TRP A 48 -20.35 8.95 4.16
C TRP A 48 -21.74 9.53 3.84
N ARG A 49 -21.83 10.42 2.84
CA ARG A 49 -23.11 10.98 2.38
C ARG A 49 -24.07 9.91 1.90
N ALA A 50 -23.61 8.97 1.08
CA ALA A 50 -24.46 7.87 0.62
C ALA A 50 -25.02 7.03 1.78
N LEU A 51 -24.21 6.76 2.82
CA LEU A 51 -24.66 6.04 4.00
C LEU A 51 -25.70 6.83 4.81
N VAL A 52 -25.42 8.11 5.07
CA VAL A 52 -26.34 9.00 5.80
C VAL A 52 -27.66 9.16 5.04
N ASP A 53 -27.60 9.39 3.73
CA ASP A 53 -28.79 9.59 2.89
C ASP A 53 -29.64 8.32 2.77
N CYS A 54 -29.02 7.13 2.77
CA CYS A 54 -29.73 5.86 2.84
C CYS A 54 -30.47 5.66 4.17
N CYS A 55 -29.85 6.07 5.28
CA CYS A 55 -30.46 5.98 6.61
C CYS A 55 -31.51 7.07 6.88
N ALA A 56 -31.45 8.20 6.17
CA ALA A 56 -32.39 9.30 6.31
C ALA A 56 -33.66 9.16 5.45
N ARG A 57 -33.73 8.11 4.62
CA ARG A 57 -34.92 7.74 3.85
C ARG A 57 -35.80 6.79 4.67
N ASP A 58 -36.57 7.37 5.58
CA ASP A 58 -37.87 6.83 6.03
C ASP A 58 -39.00 7.37 5.14
#